data_AF-A0A5H2Y9R9-F1
#
_entry.id   AF-A0A5H2Y9R9-F1
#
_cell.length_a   1.000
_cell.length_b   1.000
_cell.length_c   1.000
_cell.angle_alpha   90.00
_cell.angle_beta   90.00
_cell.angle_gamma   90.00
#
_symmetry.space_group_name_H-M   'P 1'
#
loop_
_entity.id
_entity.type
_entity.pdbx_description
1 polymer ?
#
loop_
_entity_poly.entity_id
_entity_poly.type
_entity_poly.pdbx_seq_one_letter_code
_entity_poly.pdbx_strand_id
1 'polypeptide(L)'
;MQRANPEGFQVLYVADKQETAFKEVHVEDSDVVLTEFSIRDGLKARIAPIGEIFHVQRCGRGNLLKGDCAKKISQILNNEGDANAKSIVIADAFLHHCLTDGADDYYVSSYAAKAIFTKLPEVSVVGFPSSQQSGAVNFAIRGDHLWEQWGIVSVKVGRAKHLAFGLYNYTNQSHVTGIFASGKLQWGDRHEGITILLSPPWTKT
;
A
#
# COMPACT_ATOMS: atom_id res chain seq x y z
N MET A 1 11.44 -14.53 3.30
CA MET A 1 11.26 -13.17 3.87
C MET A 1 10.23 -12.43 2.99
N GLN A 2 9.56 -11.39 3.47
CA GLN A 2 8.55 -10.65 2.69
C GLN A 2 9.03 -9.23 2.41
N ARG A 3 8.61 -8.62 1.29
CA ARG A 3 9.20 -7.39 0.70
C ARG A 3 9.58 -6.27 1.68
N ALA A 4 8.71 -5.99 2.64
CA ALA A 4 8.84 -4.85 3.56
C ALA A 4 8.82 -5.28 5.04
N ASN A 5 9.07 -6.56 5.35
CA ASN A 5 9.23 -7.00 6.73
C ASN A 5 10.08 -8.28 6.87
N PRO A 6 11.04 -8.27 7.82
CA PRO A 6 11.73 -9.49 8.22
C PRO A 6 10.85 -10.32 9.16
N GLU A 7 11.30 -11.54 9.45
CA GLU A 7 10.65 -12.40 10.44
C GLU A 7 10.52 -11.71 11.81
N GLY A 8 9.38 -11.96 12.47
CA GLY A 8 9.06 -11.35 13.77
C GLY A 8 8.57 -9.90 13.70
N PHE A 9 8.55 -9.26 12.52
CA PHE A 9 8.00 -7.92 12.33
C PHE A 9 6.70 -7.99 11.53
N GLN A 10 5.58 -7.63 12.15
CA GLN A 10 4.26 -7.75 11.55
C GLN A 10 3.87 -6.49 10.79
N VAL A 11 3.46 -6.67 9.53
CA VAL A 11 2.88 -5.62 8.70
C VAL A 11 1.63 -6.15 7.99
N LEU A 12 0.69 -5.26 7.72
CA LEU A 12 -0.41 -5.51 6.78
C LEU A 12 -0.04 -4.94 5.41
N TYR A 13 -0.06 -5.79 4.38
CA TYR A 13 0.09 -5.35 3.00
C TYR A 13 -1.25 -4.94 2.43
N VAL A 14 -1.32 -3.73 1.89
CA VAL A 14 -2.48 -3.21 1.14
C VAL A 14 -2.00 -2.56 -0.16
N ALA A 15 -2.88 -2.49 -1.16
CA ALA A 15 -2.61 -1.80 -2.41
C ALA A 15 -3.45 -0.53 -2.52
N ASP A 16 -3.02 0.44 -3.33
CA ASP A 16 -3.77 1.67 -3.62
C ASP A 16 -5.07 1.42 -4.41
N LYS A 17 -5.14 0.29 -5.12
CA LYS A 17 -6.27 -0.09 -5.98
C LYS A 17 -6.63 -1.55 -5.87
N GLN A 18 -7.90 -1.84 -6.15
CA GLN A 18 -8.45 -3.19 -6.15
C GLN A 18 -7.72 -4.12 -7.14
N GLU A 19 -7.48 -3.67 -8.36
CA GLU A 19 -6.80 -4.45 -9.39
C GLU A 19 -5.37 -4.81 -9.00
N THR A 20 -4.69 -3.89 -8.33
CA THR A 20 -3.34 -4.11 -7.82
C THR A 20 -3.34 -5.15 -6.70
N ALA A 21 -4.30 -5.08 -5.77
CA ALA A 21 -4.47 -6.12 -4.76
C ALA A 21 -4.69 -7.50 -5.38
N PHE A 22 -5.57 -7.62 -6.39
CA PHE A 22 -5.81 -8.87 -7.10
C PHE A 22 -4.57 -9.38 -7.83
N LYS A 23 -3.79 -8.49 -8.43
CA LYS A 23 -2.57 -8.91 -9.13
C LYS A 23 -1.46 -9.34 -8.17
N GLU A 24 -1.31 -8.67 -7.04
CA GLU A 24 -0.34 -9.03 -5.98
C GLU A 24 -0.61 -10.40 -5.36
N VAL A 25 -1.87 -10.82 -5.29
CA VAL A 25 -2.25 -12.17 -4.84
C VAL A 25 -2.46 -13.17 -5.99
N HIS A 26 -2.03 -12.81 -7.20
CA HIS A 26 -2.04 -13.68 -8.40
C HIS A 26 -3.41 -14.28 -8.73
N VAL A 27 -4.48 -13.48 -8.60
CA VAL A 27 -5.82 -13.89 -8.97
C VAL A 27 -5.91 -14.00 -10.50
N GLU A 28 -6.40 -15.14 -10.98
CA GLU A 28 -6.63 -15.41 -12.40
C GLU A 28 -8.14 -15.56 -12.69
N ASP A 29 -8.85 -16.44 -11.98
CA ASP A 29 -10.31 -16.56 -12.05
C ASP A 29 -10.83 -17.27 -10.79
N SER A 30 -11.06 -16.52 -9.72
CA SER A 30 -11.42 -17.07 -8.40
C SER A 30 -12.35 -16.18 -7.59
N ASP A 31 -13.02 -16.78 -6.61
CA ASP A 31 -13.78 -16.03 -5.60
C ASP A 31 -12.79 -15.45 -4.58
N VAL A 32 -12.90 -14.16 -4.33
CA VAL A 32 -11.99 -13.38 -3.49
C VAL A 32 -12.75 -12.49 -2.53
N VAL A 33 -12.20 -12.32 -1.33
CA VAL A 33 -12.62 -11.33 -0.35
C VAL A 33 -11.73 -10.11 -0.50
N LEU A 34 -12.33 -8.95 -0.79
CA LEU A 34 -11.65 -7.66 -0.76
C LEU A 34 -12.03 -6.93 0.52
N THR A 35 -11.01 -6.46 1.24
CA THR A 35 -11.17 -5.58 2.40
C THR A 35 -10.54 -4.24 2.09
N GLU A 36 -11.28 -3.17 2.28
CA GLU A 36 -10.82 -1.80 2.08
C GLU A 36 -10.58 -1.15 3.45
N PHE A 37 -9.46 -0.43 3.55
CA PHE A 37 -9.06 0.28 4.75
C PHE A 37 -8.98 1.78 4.50
N SER A 38 -9.34 2.57 5.50
CA SER A 38 -9.12 4.01 5.51
C SER A 38 -8.45 4.44 6.81
N ILE A 39 -7.67 5.51 6.73
CA ILE A 39 -7.26 6.28 7.91
C ILE A 39 -8.55 6.82 8.55
N ARG A 40 -8.67 6.71 9.86
CA ARG A 40 -9.85 7.14 10.62
C ARG A 40 -9.91 8.67 10.72
N ASP A 41 -11.12 9.19 10.89
CA ASP A 41 -11.36 10.63 11.01
C ASP A 41 -10.54 11.26 12.15
N GLY A 42 -9.90 12.39 11.85
CA GLY A 42 -9.05 13.12 12.79
C GLY A 42 -7.67 12.53 13.02
N LEU A 43 -7.37 11.34 12.47
CA LEU A 43 -6.08 10.69 12.60
C LEU A 43 -5.20 10.92 11.38
N LYS A 44 -3.90 10.68 11.55
CA LYS A 44 -2.89 10.85 10.50
C LYS A 44 -1.96 9.64 10.50
N ALA A 45 -1.79 9.03 9.34
CA ALA A 45 -0.72 8.06 9.10
C ALA A 45 0.46 8.78 8.44
N ARG A 46 1.68 8.54 8.93
CA ARG A 46 2.90 9.03 8.27
C ARG A 46 3.46 7.91 7.41
N ILE A 47 3.61 8.23 6.14
CA ILE A 47 4.07 7.29 5.12
C ILE A 47 5.51 7.65 4.76
N ALA A 48 6.40 6.66 4.80
CA ALA A 48 7.73 6.74 4.23
C ALA A 48 7.69 6.10 2.82
N PRO A 49 7.65 6.90 1.75
CA PRO A 49 7.69 6.37 0.40
C PRO A 49 9.12 5.96 0.00
N ILE A 50 9.25 4.81 -0.65
CA ILE A 50 10.51 4.32 -1.23
C ILE A 50 10.41 4.36 -2.76
N GLY A 51 11.43 4.90 -3.42
CA GLY A 51 11.50 5.06 -4.88
C GLY A 51 10.84 6.33 -5.41
N GLU A 52 10.16 7.11 -4.56
CA GLU A 52 9.47 8.33 -4.98
C GLU A 52 10.44 9.45 -5.33
N ILE A 53 11.57 9.59 -4.60
CA ILE A 53 12.55 10.64 -4.87
C ILE A 53 13.21 10.39 -6.23
N PHE A 54 13.59 9.13 -6.48
CA PHE A 54 14.10 8.68 -7.77
C PHE A 54 13.12 8.96 -8.91
N HIS A 55 11.84 8.60 -8.76
CA HIS A 55 10.83 8.84 -9.79
C HIS A 55 10.59 10.34 -10.01
N VAL A 56 10.51 11.14 -8.96
CA VAL A 56 10.36 12.61 -9.09
C VAL A 56 11.55 13.20 -9.83
N GLN A 57 12.78 12.79 -9.51
CA GLN A 57 13.98 13.28 -10.19
C GLN A 57 14.00 12.89 -11.68
N ARG A 58 13.60 11.66 -12.01
CA ARG A 58 13.62 11.13 -13.40
C ARG A 58 12.47 11.62 -14.27
N CYS A 59 11.28 11.75 -13.69
CA CYS A 59 10.03 11.91 -14.42
C CYS A 59 9.27 13.20 -14.07
N GLY A 60 9.76 14.00 -13.11
CA GLY A 60 9.08 15.18 -12.60
C GLY A 60 7.85 14.88 -11.73
N ARG A 61 7.54 13.59 -11.50
CA ARG A 61 6.43 13.11 -10.67
C ARG A 61 6.74 11.72 -10.11
N GLY A 62 6.20 11.44 -8.94
CA GLY A 62 6.20 10.10 -8.36
C GLY A 62 4.89 9.35 -8.62
N ASN A 63 4.81 8.13 -8.11
CA ASN A 63 3.60 7.30 -8.14
C ASN A 63 2.62 7.75 -7.04
N LEU A 64 3.14 8.09 -5.87
CA LEU A 64 2.40 8.63 -4.73
C LEU A 64 2.38 10.16 -4.71
N LEU A 65 3.54 10.80 -4.86
CA LEU A 65 3.72 12.24 -4.76
C LEU A 65 3.57 12.90 -6.13
N LYS A 66 2.53 13.72 -6.29
CA LYS A 66 2.18 14.40 -7.54
C LYS A 66 2.06 15.91 -7.35
N GLY A 67 2.10 16.66 -8.46
CA GLY A 67 1.90 18.11 -8.46
C GLY A 67 2.86 18.84 -7.53
N ASP A 68 2.31 19.66 -6.63
CA ASP A 68 3.13 20.50 -5.74
C ASP A 68 3.95 19.70 -4.72
N CYS A 69 3.51 18.49 -4.34
CA CYS A 69 4.32 17.61 -3.50
C CYS A 69 5.59 17.15 -4.22
N ALA A 70 5.50 16.78 -5.50
CA ALA A 70 6.66 16.41 -6.31
C ALA A 70 7.60 17.62 -6.49
N LYS A 71 7.06 18.82 -6.74
CA LYS A 71 7.87 20.04 -6.85
C LYS A 71 8.67 20.34 -5.59
N LYS A 72 8.10 20.12 -4.40
CA LYS A 72 8.82 20.30 -3.13
C LYS A 72 10.02 19.36 -3.01
N ILE A 73 9.87 18.10 -3.43
CA ILE A 73 11.00 17.16 -3.48
C ILE A 73 12.07 17.64 -4.47
N SER A 74 11.68 18.07 -5.67
CA SER A 74 12.63 18.64 -6.63
C SER A 74 13.35 19.87 -6.08
N GLN A 75 12.66 20.75 -5.35
CA GLN A 75 13.27 21.92 -4.70
C GLN A 75 14.25 21.51 -3.63
N ILE A 76 13.92 20.52 -2.80
CA ILE A 76 14.86 19.97 -1.80
C ILE A 76 16.12 19.49 -2.51
N LEU A 77 15.98 18.63 -3.53
CA LEU A 77 17.13 18.10 -4.28
C LEU A 77 17.97 19.19 -4.95
N ASN A 78 17.35 20.24 -5.48
CA ASN A 78 18.05 21.35 -6.13
C ASN A 78 18.78 22.27 -5.15
N ASN A 79 18.35 22.31 -3.89
CA ASN A 79 19.01 23.09 -2.84
C ASN A 79 20.19 22.33 -2.20
N GLU A 80 20.28 21.02 -2.43
CA GLU A 80 21.42 20.20 -2.03
C GLU A 80 22.60 20.39 -3.00
N GLY A 81 23.83 20.21 -2.51
CA GLY A 81 24.99 20.12 -3.40
C GLY A 81 24.88 18.91 -4.34
N ASP A 82 25.40 19.02 -5.57
CA ASP A 82 25.25 18.00 -6.64
C ASP A 82 25.60 16.58 -6.18
N ALA A 83 26.71 16.42 -5.43
CA ALA A 83 27.12 15.13 -4.90
C ALA A 83 26.12 14.56 -3.87
N ASN A 84 25.57 15.40 -2.99
CA ASN A 84 24.61 14.97 -1.98
C ASN A 84 23.28 14.59 -2.63
N ALA A 85 22.77 15.43 -3.54
CA ALA A 85 21.54 15.15 -4.29
C ALA A 85 21.62 13.80 -5.03
N LYS A 86 22.73 13.54 -5.72
CA LYS A 86 22.98 12.25 -6.39
C LYS A 86 22.99 11.08 -5.42
N SER A 87 23.62 11.23 -4.25
CA SER A 87 23.67 10.16 -3.25
C SER A 87 22.28 9.78 -2.72
N ILE A 88 21.42 10.78 -2.46
CA ILE A 88 20.03 10.57 -2.01
C ILE A 88 19.24 9.83 -3.10
N VAL A 89 19.35 10.28 -4.35
CA VAL A 89 18.65 9.67 -5.48
C VAL A 89 19.12 8.24 -5.74
N ILE A 90 20.43 7.98 -5.63
CA ILE A 90 21.00 6.63 -5.78
C ILE A 90 20.51 5.70 -4.67
N ALA A 91 20.51 6.17 -3.41
CA ALA A 91 20.05 5.37 -2.28
C ALA A 91 18.56 5.00 -2.42
N ASP A 92 17.71 5.96 -2.81
CA ASP A 92 16.29 5.72 -3.04
C ASP A 92 16.06 4.78 -4.24
N ALA A 93 16.80 4.96 -5.33
CA ALA A 93 16.74 4.07 -6.51
C ALA A 93 17.19 2.64 -6.20
N PHE A 94 18.21 2.48 -5.37
CA PHE A 94 18.69 1.16 -4.93
C PHE A 94 17.62 0.44 -4.11
N LEU A 95 17.01 1.12 -3.13
CA LEU A 95 15.93 0.53 -2.33
C LEU A 95 14.69 0.21 -3.17
N HIS A 96 14.36 1.07 -4.14
CA HIS A 96 13.32 0.79 -5.13
C HIS A 96 13.61 -0.51 -5.89
N HIS A 97 14.81 -0.66 -6.44
CA HIS A 97 15.21 -1.87 -7.16
C HIS A 97 15.12 -3.13 -6.27
N CYS A 98 15.53 -3.06 -5.01
CA CYS A 98 15.39 -4.16 -4.05
C CYS A 98 13.93 -4.52 -3.72
N LEU A 99 12.97 -3.61 -3.93
CA LEU A 99 11.54 -3.85 -3.67
C LEU A 99 10.79 -4.34 -4.90
N THR A 100 11.19 -3.89 -6.10
CA THR A 100 10.49 -4.23 -7.35
C THR A 100 11.04 -5.49 -8.00
N ASP A 101 12.36 -5.66 -8.03
CA ASP A 101 12.99 -6.67 -8.88
C ASP A 101 13.34 -7.96 -8.12
N GLY A 102 12.97 -8.02 -6.84
CA GLY A 102 13.24 -9.19 -5.99
C GLY A 102 14.73 -9.44 -5.74
N ALA A 103 15.57 -8.42 -5.91
CA ALA A 103 17.00 -8.55 -5.64
C ALA A 103 17.25 -9.06 -4.20
N ASP A 104 18.11 -10.06 -4.08
CA ASP A 104 18.50 -10.70 -2.81
C ASP A 104 17.30 -11.31 -2.03
N ASP A 105 16.30 -11.87 -2.73
CA ASP A 105 15.10 -12.46 -2.13
C ASP A 105 14.40 -11.55 -1.10
N TYR A 106 14.43 -10.23 -1.38
CA TYR A 106 13.92 -9.16 -0.54
C TYR A 106 14.61 -8.98 0.83
N TYR A 107 15.77 -9.57 1.05
CA TYR A 107 16.48 -9.45 2.33
C TYR A 107 16.78 -7.98 2.65
N VAL A 108 17.41 -7.25 1.73
CA VAL A 108 17.75 -5.83 1.92
C VAL A 108 16.51 -4.96 2.14
N SER A 109 15.47 -5.12 1.31
CA SER A 109 14.25 -4.31 1.39
C SER A 109 13.46 -4.56 2.68
N SER A 110 13.43 -5.81 3.15
CA SER A 110 12.85 -6.18 4.45
C SER A 110 13.52 -5.44 5.62
N TYR A 111 14.85 -5.50 5.69
CA TYR A 111 15.61 -4.84 6.75
C TYR A 111 15.57 -3.32 6.65
N ALA A 112 15.57 -2.77 5.44
CA ALA A 112 15.41 -1.33 5.22
C ALA A 112 14.06 -0.84 5.76
N ALA A 113 12.96 -1.54 5.45
CA ALA A 113 11.63 -1.19 5.97
C ALA A 113 11.58 -1.27 7.51
N LYS A 114 12.11 -2.33 8.11
CA LYS A 114 12.24 -2.42 9.58
C LYS A 114 13.08 -1.27 10.15
N ALA A 115 14.18 -0.92 9.51
CA ALA A 115 15.04 0.18 9.94
C ALA A 115 14.31 1.53 9.88
N ILE A 116 13.50 1.77 8.85
CA ILE A 116 12.63 2.96 8.77
C ILE A 116 11.69 3.01 9.97
N PHE A 117 10.93 1.93 10.21
CA PHE A 117 10.00 1.88 11.35
C PHE A 117 10.68 2.05 12.72
N THR A 118 11.90 1.53 12.86
CA THR A 118 12.66 1.58 14.12
C THR A 118 13.27 2.96 14.36
N LYS A 119 13.80 3.59 13.30
CA LYS A 119 14.49 4.89 13.40
C LYS A 119 13.54 6.08 13.35
N LEU A 120 12.36 5.90 12.75
CA LEU A 120 11.30 6.91 12.64
C LEU A 120 10.02 6.35 13.25
N PRO A 121 9.88 6.33 14.59
CA PRO A 121 8.74 5.71 15.27
C PRO A 121 7.38 6.30 14.87
N GLU A 122 7.37 7.56 14.41
CA GLU A 122 6.19 8.25 13.91
C GLU A 122 5.70 7.76 12.55
N VAL A 123 6.55 7.07 11.77
CA VAL A 123 6.18 6.42 10.51
C VAL A 123 5.42 5.14 10.83
N SER A 124 4.19 5.04 10.34
CA SER A 124 3.33 3.88 10.51
C SER A 124 3.14 3.08 9.21
N VAL A 125 3.60 3.62 8.08
CA VAL A 125 3.46 3.00 6.78
C VAL A 125 4.71 3.18 5.93
N VAL A 126 5.16 2.12 5.27
CA VAL A 126 6.12 2.19 4.16
C VAL A 126 5.35 2.04 2.86
N GLY A 127 5.42 3.05 1.99
CA GLY A 127 4.81 3.01 0.65
C GLY A 127 5.87 2.64 -0.39
N PHE A 128 5.55 1.74 -1.32
CA PHE A 128 6.49 1.29 -2.34
C PHE A 128 5.78 0.90 -3.64
N PRO A 129 6.43 1.01 -4.81
CA PRO A 129 5.82 0.62 -6.08
C PRO A 129 5.49 -0.87 -6.13
N SER A 130 4.37 -1.20 -6.79
CA SER A 130 4.05 -2.59 -7.11
C SER A 130 4.99 -3.11 -8.20
N SER A 131 5.54 -4.32 -8.02
CA SER A 131 6.25 -5.01 -9.12
C SER A 131 5.29 -5.72 -10.07
N GLN A 132 4.03 -5.89 -9.66
CA GLN A 132 3.01 -6.62 -10.40
C GLN A 132 2.20 -5.71 -11.31
N GLN A 133 2.10 -4.42 -10.97
CA GLN A 133 1.34 -3.44 -11.74
C GLN A 133 2.07 -2.10 -11.83
N SER A 134 2.51 -1.75 -13.04
CA SER A 134 3.23 -0.51 -13.31
C SER A 134 2.41 0.72 -12.90
N GLY A 135 3.05 1.63 -12.15
CA GLY A 135 2.44 2.87 -11.66
C GLY A 135 1.46 2.70 -10.49
N ALA A 136 1.28 1.48 -9.98
CA ALA A 136 0.52 1.23 -8.75
C ALA A 136 1.44 1.24 -7.52
N VAL A 137 0.83 1.42 -6.34
CA VAL A 137 1.55 1.57 -5.08
C VAL A 137 0.99 0.57 -4.07
N ASN A 138 1.90 -0.13 -3.40
CA ASN A 138 1.60 -0.93 -2.23
C ASN A 138 2.04 -0.22 -0.96
N PHE A 139 1.44 -0.61 0.15
CA PHE A 139 1.74 -0.10 1.47
C PHE A 139 1.92 -1.26 2.43
N ALA A 140 2.99 -1.20 3.22
CA ALA A 140 3.17 -2.02 4.40
C ALA A 140 2.83 -1.18 5.64
N ILE A 141 1.71 -1.47 6.28
CA ILE A 141 1.23 -0.78 7.48
C ILE A 141 1.75 -1.55 8.70
N ARG A 142 2.39 -0.88 9.65
CA ARG A 142 2.90 -1.52 10.87
C ARG A 142 1.75 -2.09 11.70
N GLY A 143 1.83 -3.38 12.07
CA GLY A 143 0.71 -4.11 12.66
C GLY A 143 0.29 -3.62 14.04
N ASP A 144 1.23 -3.13 14.84
CA ASP A 144 1.00 -2.58 16.19
C ASP A 144 0.21 -1.25 16.19
N HIS A 145 0.29 -0.45 15.12
CA HIS A 145 -0.48 0.80 14.97
C HIS A 145 -1.68 0.69 14.02
N LEU A 146 -1.96 -0.50 13.49
CA LEU A 146 -3.00 -0.68 12.48
C LEU A 146 -4.35 -0.11 12.96
N TRP A 147 -4.86 -0.61 14.08
CA TRP A 147 -6.19 -0.22 14.59
C TRP A 147 -6.22 1.15 15.29
N GLU A 148 -5.04 1.67 15.65
CA GLU A 148 -4.93 3.01 16.18
C GLU A 148 -5.28 4.04 15.11
N GLN A 149 -4.79 3.86 13.88
CA GLN A 149 -4.91 4.85 12.79
C GLN A 149 -5.88 4.46 11.69
N TRP A 150 -6.07 3.18 11.44
CA TRP A 150 -6.84 2.65 10.33
C TRP A 150 -8.08 1.91 10.81
N GLY A 151 -9.10 1.86 9.97
CA GLY A 151 -10.28 1.04 10.15
C GLY A 151 -10.73 0.41 8.83
N ILE A 152 -11.45 -0.70 8.93
CA ILE A 152 -12.09 -1.33 7.78
C ILE A 152 -13.30 -0.49 7.37
N VAL A 153 -13.33 -0.05 6.11
CA VAL A 153 -14.44 0.74 5.55
C VAL A 153 -15.35 -0.07 4.67
N SER A 154 -14.90 -1.20 4.14
CA SER A 154 -15.72 -2.09 3.32
C SER A 154 -15.12 -3.49 3.33
N VAL A 155 -15.99 -4.49 3.29
CA VAL A 155 -15.64 -5.89 3.02
C VAL A 155 -16.63 -6.42 2.00
N LYS A 156 -16.12 -7.01 0.93
CA LYS A 156 -16.93 -7.62 -0.12
C LYS A 156 -16.34 -8.94 -0.59
N VAL A 157 -17.19 -9.85 -1.01
CA VAL A 157 -16.81 -11.11 -1.67
C VAL A 157 -17.38 -11.11 -3.08
N GLY A 158 -16.63 -11.64 -4.04
CA GLY A 158 -17.06 -11.72 -5.42
C GLY A 158 -16.07 -12.53 -6.25
N ARG A 159 -16.39 -12.73 -7.51
CA ARG A 159 -15.52 -13.45 -8.45
C ARG A 159 -14.67 -12.46 -9.24
N ALA A 160 -13.37 -12.54 -9.05
CA ALA A 160 -12.39 -11.74 -9.77
C ALA A 160 -11.79 -12.57 -10.91
N LYS A 161 -11.85 -12.04 -12.13
CA LYS A 161 -11.29 -12.65 -13.34
C LYS A 161 -10.32 -11.71 -14.02
N HIS A 162 -9.08 -12.16 -14.18
CA HIS A 162 -8.06 -11.44 -14.92
C HIS A 162 -8.44 -11.39 -16.41
N LEU A 163 -8.34 -10.19 -16.98
CA LEU A 163 -8.63 -9.97 -18.40
C LEU A 163 -7.30 -9.90 -19.19
N ALA A 164 -6.54 -8.82 -18.99
CA ALA A 164 -5.22 -8.59 -19.57
C ALA A 164 -4.57 -7.38 -18.88
N PHE A 165 -3.24 -7.26 -18.93
CA PHE A 165 -2.49 -6.07 -18.48
C PHE A 165 -2.87 -5.54 -17.08
N GLY A 166 -3.09 -6.44 -16.12
CA GLY A 166 -3.51 -6.09 -14.77
C GLY A 166 -4.95 -5.57 -14.63
N LEU A 167 -5.78 -5.67 -15.67
CA LEU A 167 -7.22 -5.35 -15.60
C LEU A 167 -8.02 -6.59 -15.23
N TYR A 168 -9.09 -6.36 -14.47
CA TYR A 168 -9.94 -7.39 -13.91
C TYR A 168 -11.42 -7.10 -14.16
N ASN A 169 -12.21 -8.16 -14.31
CA ASN A 169 -13.64 -8.10 -14.06
C ASN A 169 -13.92 -8.59 -12.64
N TYR A 170 -14.79 -7.90 -11.90
CA TYR A 170 -15.19 -8.29 -10.54
C TYR A 170 -16.71 -8.35 -10.42
N THR A 171 -17.26 -9.56 -10.41
CA THR A 171 -18.70 -9.81 -10.50
C THR A 171 -19.21 -10.63 -9.33
N ASN A 172 -20.52 -10.90 -9.29
CA ASN A 172 -21.16 -11.72 -8.25
C ASN A 172 -20.90 -11.20 -6.83
N GLN A 173 -20.89 -9.89 -6.67
CA GLN A 173 -20.46 -9.24 -5.43
C GLN A 173 -21.55 -9.32 -4.34
N SER A 174 -21.15 -9.70 -3.13
CA SER A 174 -21.92 -9.55 -1.88
C SER A 174 -21.11 -8.71 -0.91
N HIS A 175 -21.79 -7.86 -0.14
CA HIS A 175 -21.14 -6.86 0.70
C HIS A 175 -21.45 -7.11 2.16
N VAL A 176 -20.50 -6.80 3.04
CA VAL A 176 -20.74 -6.77 4.48
C VAL A 176 -21.45 -5.47 4.83
N THR A 177 -22.60 -5.57 5.50
CA THR A 177 -23.40 -4.44 5.96
C THR A 177 -23.18 -4.13 7.45
N GLY A 178 -22.50 -5.02 8.18
CA GLY A 178 -22.15 -4.83 9.57
C GLY A 178 -21.12 -5.84 10.06
N ILE A 179 -20.35 -5.46 11.07
CA ILE A 179 -19.41 -6.35 11.77
C ILE A 179 -19.79 -6.36 13.25
N PHE A 180 -20.20 -7.51 13.76
CA PHE A 180 -20.58 -7.69 15.16
C PHE A 180 -19.35 -7.62 16.08
N ALA A 181 -19.57 -7.37 17.37
CA ALA A 181 -18.49 -7.35 18.38
C ALA A 181 -17.67 -8.65 18.43
N SER A 182 -18.27 -9.79 18.06
CA SER A 182 -17.57 -11.08 17.95
C SER A 182 -16.68 -11.21 16.70
N GLY A 183 -16.61 -10.20 15.84
CA GLY A 183 -15.96 -10.26 14.52
C GLY A 183 -16.77 -11.00 13.45
N LYS A 184 -18.02 -11.39 13.74
CA LYS A 184 -18.89 -12.03 12.74
C LYS A 184 -19.33 -10.97 11.71
N LEU A 185 -19.34 -11.37 10.44
CA LEU A 185 -19.76 -10.52 9.33
C LEU A 185 -21.25 -10.69 9.06
N GLN A 186 -21.98 -9.58 8.97
CA GLN A 186 -23.33 -9.55 8.44
C GLN A 186 -23.26 -9.30 6.94
N TRP A 187 -23.67 -10.29 6.15
CA TRP A 187 -23.73 -10.17 4.70
C TRP A 187 -25.09 -9.59 4.29
N GLY A 188 -25.05 -8.58 3.43
CA GLY A 188 -26.22 -8.04 2.76
C GLY A 188 -26.52 -8.76 1.45
N ASP A 189 -27.49 -8.21 0.71
CA ASP A 189 -27.86 -8.69 -0.61
C ASP A 189 -26.76 -8.47 -1.65
N ARG A 190 -26.86 -9.21 -2.76
CA ARG A 190 -25.95 -9.08 -3.89
C ARG A 190 -26.19 -7.78 -4.64
N HIS A 191 -25.13 -7.00 -4.78
CA HIS A 191 -25.14 -5.77 -5.55
C HIS A 191 -23.84 -5.63 -6.33
N GLU A 192 -23.93 -5.38 -7.63
CA GLU A 192 -22.76 -5.15 -8.48
C GLU A 192 -22.47 -3.67 -8.66
N GLY A 193 -21.19 -3.32 -8.81
CA GLY A 193 -20.76 -1.96 -9.16
C GLY A 193 -20.92 -0.91 -8.06
N ILE A 194 -21.27 -1.31 -6.83
CA ILE A 194 -21.36 -0.42 -5.67
C ILE A 194 -20.38 -0.84 -4.58
N THR A 195 -20.05 0.08 -3.68
CA THR A 195 -19.32 -0.21 -2.44
C THR A 195 -20.21 0.18 -1.26
N ILE A 196 -20.48 -0.76 -0.36
CA ILE A 196 -21.21 -0.47 0.88
C ILE A 196 -20.18 -0.09 1.95
N LEU A 197 -20.30 1.13 2.48
CA LEU A 197 -19.39 1.64 3.49
C LEU A 197 -19.87 1.28 4.90
N LEU A 198 -18.96 0.76 5.71
CA LEU A 198 -19.10 0.65 7.16
C LEU A 198 -18.83 2.02 7.77
N SER A 199 -19.85 2.59 8.44
CA SER A 199 -19.73 3.87 9.12
C SER A 199 -20.12 3.75 10.59
N PRO A 200 -19.24 4.12 11.54
CA PRO A 200 -17.84 4.52 11.32
C PRO A 200 -16.96 3.34 10.82
N PRO A 201 -15.73 3.60 10.32
CA PRO A 201 -14.80 2.54 9.98
C PRO A 201 -14.61 1.57 11.15
N TRP A 202 -14.73 0.27 10.90
CA TRP A 202 -14.64 -0.75 11.94
C TRP A 202 -13.21 -0.90 12.43
N THR A 203 -13.04 -1.03 13.74
CA THR A 203 -11.75 -1.28 14.39
C THR A 203 -11.85 -2.44 15.37
N LYS A 204 -10.75 -3.16 15.57
CA LYS A 204 -10.65 -4.11 16.66
C LYS A 204 -10.62 -3.32 17.97
N THR A 205 -11.63 -3.52 18.80
CA THR A 205 -11.69 -3.03 20.19
C THR A 205 -10.97 -3.99 21.13
#